data_AF-A0A7Z9M3L0-F1
#
_entry.id   AF-A0A7Z9M3L0-F1
#
_cell.length_a   1.000
_cell.length_b   1.000
_cell.length_c   1.000
_cell.angle_alpha   90.00
_cell.angle_beta   90.00
_cell.angle_gamma   90.00
#
_symmetry.space_group_name_H-M   'P 1'
#
loop_
_entity.id
_entity.type
_entity.pdbx_description
1 polymer ?
#
loop_
_entity_poly.entity_id
_entity_poly.type
_entity_poly.pdbx_seq_one_letter_code
_entity_poly.pdbx_strand_id
1 'polypeptide(L)' 'MRLIVANAVEVSPDKQGRVLVPAGLQEAAGLSGTVLVSGNLDRVELWNPATYSEDVREPVDDLGNFVHRLFG' A
#
# COMPACT_ATOMS: atom_id res chain seq x y z
N MET A 1 -14.64 -1.52 9.04
CA MET A 1 -14.57 -2.90 8.51
C MET A 1 -15.51 -3.15 7.33
N ARG A 2 -16.82 -2.87 7.42
CA ARG A 2 -17.80 -3.18 6.34
C ARG A 2 -17.40 -2.66 4.95
N LEU A 3 -16.96 -1.41 4.84
CA LEU A 3 -16.58 -0.82 3.54
C LEU A 3 -15.34 -1.46 2.92
N ILE A 4 -14.36 -1.87 3.74
CA ILE A 4 -13.13 -2.54 3.29
C ILE A 4 -13.49 -3.91 2.73
N VAL A 5 -14.28 -4.69 3.48
CA VAL A 5 -14.67 -6.04 3.06
C VAL A 5 -15.67 -6.01 1.90
N ALA A 6 -16.56 -5.04 1.85
CA ALA A 6 -17.55 -4.92 0.76
C ALA A 6 -16.92 -4.64 -0.61
N ASN A 7 -15.73 -4.02 -0.64
CA ASN A 7 -14.99 -3.75 -1.87
C ASN A 7 -13.79 -4.70 -2.07
N ALA A 8 -13.62 -5.68 -1.19
CA ALA A 8 -12.55 -6.66 -1.31
C ALA A 8 -12.85 -7.62 -2.47
N VAL A 9 -11.85 -7.88 -3.29
CA VAL A 9 -11.93 -8.82 -4.40
C VAL A 9 -10.83 -9.85 -4.24
N GLU A 10 -11.20 -11.12 -4.29
CA GLU A 10 -10.22 -12.19 -4.32
C GLU A 10 -9.57 -12.24 -5.70
N VAL A 11 -8.24 -12.18 -5.72
CA VAL A 11 -7.43 -12.23 -6.93
C VAL A 11 -6.31 -13.23 -6.72
N SER A 12 -6.06 -14.06 -7.73
CA SER A 12 -4.93 -14.98 -7.74
C SER A 12 -3.85 -14.46 -8.68
N PRO A 13 -2.56 -14.51 -8.30
CA PRO A 13 -1.47 -14.24 -9.22
C PRO A 13 -1.53 -15.18 -10.42
N ASP A 14 -1.22 -14.67 -11.61
CA ASP A 14 -1.04 -15.53 -12.78
C ASP A 14 0.28 -16.33 -12.70
N LYS A 15 0.54 -17.14 -13.72
CA LYS A 15 1.78 -17.97 -13.79
C LYS A 15 3.08 -17.16 -13.78
N GLN A 16 3.03 -15.87 -14.06
CA GLN A 16 4.17 -14.95 -14.04
C GLN A 16 4.23 -14.14 -12.73
N GLY A 17 3.35 -14.44 -11.76
CA GLY A 17 3.28 -13.73 -10.49
C GLY A 17 2.59 -12.37 -10.56
N ARG A 18 1.86 -12.07 -11.64
CA ARG A 18 1.17 -10.78 -11.80
C ARG A 18 -0.21 -10.84 -11.17
N VAL A 19 -0.57 -9.80 -10.43
CA VAL A 19 -1.92 -9.63 -9.85
C VAL A 19 -2.66 -8.57 -10.64
N LEU A 20 -3.86 -8.92 -11.13
CA LEU A 20 -4.73 -7.97 -11.79
C LEU A 20 -5.52 -7.18 -10.75
N VAL A 21 -5.26 -5.88 -10.65
CA VAL A 21 -6.04 -4.98 -9.78
C VAL A 21 -7.35 -4.61 -10.50
N PRO A 22 -8.54 -4.84 -9.91
CA PRO A 22 -9.80 -4.42 -10.50
C PRO A 22 -9.87 -2.92 -10.78
N ALA A 23 -10.46 -2.51 -11.92
CA ALA A 23 -10.47 -1.12 -12.37
C ALA A 23 -11.04 -0.13 -11.35
N GLY A 24 -12.13 -0.48 -10.64
CA GLY A 24 -12.70 0.38 -9.60
C GLY A 24 -11.76 0.61 -8.42
N LEU A 25 -10.90 -0.36 -8.07
CA LEU A 25 -9.89 -0.21 -7.03
C LEU A 25 -8.71 0.64 -7.53
N GLN A 26 -8.35 0.54 -8.80
CA GLN A 26 -7.36 1.42 -9.41
C GLN A 26 -7.84 2.89 -9.39
N GLU A 27 -9.08 3.14 -9.77
CA GLU A 27 -9.68 4.48 -9.77
C GLU A 27 -9.76 5.06 -8.35
N ALA A 28 -10.26 4.26 -7.39
CA ALA A 28 -10.39 4.69 -5.99
C ALA A 28 -9.03 5.03 -5.35
N ALA A 29 -7.96 4.32 -5.72
CA ALA A 29 -6.61 4.56 -5.23
C ALA A 29 -5.79 5.52 -6.11
N GLY A 30 -6.38 6.05 -7.19
CA GLY A 30 -5.70 6.94 -8.14
C GLY A 30 -4.50 6.29 -8.83
N LEU A 31 -4.49 4.97 -9.00
CA LEU A 31 -3.38 4.24 -9.62
C LEU A 31 -3.42 4.46 -11.14
N SER A 32 -2.37 5.08 -11.68
CA SER A 32 -2.19 5.21 -13.12
C SER A 32 -0.72 5.06 -13.49
N GLY A 33 -0.43 4.17 -14.44
CA GLY A 33 0.94 3.92 -14.89
C GLY A 33 1.81 3.29 -13.79
N THR A 34 2.65 4.08 -13.16
CA THR A 34 3.62 3.61 -12.15
C THR A 34 2.94 3.50 -10.78
N VAL A 35 3.13 2.36 -10.12
CA VAL A 35 2.61 2.08 -8.78
C VAL A 35 3.80 1.83 -7.84
N LEU A 36 3.73 2.39 -6.64
CA LEU A 36 4.65 2.07 -5.56
C LEU A 36 4.09 0.89 -4.76
N VAL A 37 4.95 -0.08 -4.45
CA VAL A 37 4.61 -1.22 -3.60
C VAL A 37 5.30 -1.03 -2.25
N SER A 38 4.51 -0.96 -1.18
CA SER A 38 5.01 -0.85 0.19
C SER A 38 4.67 -2.11 0.99
N GLY A 39 5.66 -2.68 1.67
CA GLY A 39 5.44 -3.77 2.61
C GLY A 39 4.98 -3.22 3.96
N ASN A 40 3.85 -3.72 4.48
CA ASN A 40 3.31 -3.30 5.77
C ASN A 40 2.98 -4.53 6.62
N LEU A 41 3.98 -5.02 7.35
CA LEU A 41 3.90 -6.22 8.21
C LEU A 41 3.36 -7.44 7.44
N ASP A 42 2.07 -7.74 7.61
CA ASP A 42 1.38 -8.91 7.10
C ASP A 42 0.68 -8.68 5.75
N ARG A 43 0.80 -7.48 5.18
CA ARG A 43 0.19 -7.12 3.90
C ARG A 43 1.13 -6.30 3.02
N VAL A 44 0.73 -6.19 1.77
CA VAL A 44 1.34 -5.29 0.79
C VAL A 44 0.32 -4.21 0.45
N GLU A 45 0.79 -2.97 0.34
CA GLU A 45 -0.01 -1.83 -0.04
C GLU A 45 0.45 -1.31 -1.41
N LEU A 46 -0.52 -0.94 -2.23
CA LEU A 46 -0.31 -0.35 -3.54
C LEU A 46 -0.63 1.13 -3.47
N TRP A 47 0.32 1.97 -3.85
CA TRP A 47 0.22 3.41 -3.70
C TRP A 47 0.45 4.14 -5.02
N ASN A 48 -0.26 5.25 -5.20
CA ASN A 48 0.16 6.26 -6.15
C ASN A 48 1.43 6.94 -5.57
N PRO A 49 2.56 7.01 -6.30
CA PRO A 49 3.79 7.59 -5.77
C PRO A 49 3.67 9.04 -5.29
N ALA A 50 2.80 9.84 -5.91
CA ALA A 50 2.58 11.23 -5.52
C ALA A 50 1.90 11.31 -4.17
N THR A 51 0.81 10.56 -3.97
CA THR A 51 0.05 10.57 -2.71
C THR A 51 0.84 9.95 -1.56
N TYR A 52 1.62 8.90 -1.84
CA TYR A 52 2.52 8.31 -0.83
C TYR A 52 3.55 9.32 -0.33
N SER A 53 4.13 10.11 -1.23
CA SER A 53 5.15 11.12 -0.89
C SER A 53 4.58 12.26 -0.03
N GLU A 54 3.28 12.51 -0.11
CA GLU A 54 2.57 13.45 0.76
C GLU A 54 2.26 12.82 2.12
N ASP A 55 1.84 11.56 2.15
CA ASP A 55 1.50 10.80 3.36
C ASP A 55 2.72 10.59 4.27
N VAL A 56 3.85 10.17 3.72
CA VAL A 56 5.08 9.91 4.50
C VAL A 56 5.87 11.18 4.86
N ARG A 57 5.43 12.35 4.39
CA ARG A 57 6.09 13.64 4.68
C ARG A 57 5.77 14.18 6.08
N GLU A 58 4.82 13.57 6.80
CA GLU A 58 4.65 13.86 8.22
C GLU A 58 5.97 13.60 8.95
N PRO A 59 6.47 14.55 9.76
CA PRO A 59 7.80 14.44 10.36
C PRO A 59 7.85 13.22 11.26
N VAL A 60 8.68 12.26 10.89
CA VAL A 60 8.98 11.11 11.73
C VAL A 60 10.02 11.52 12.78
N ASP A 61 9.70 12.55 13.57
CA ASP A 61 10.51 12.94 14.74
C ASP A 61 10.68 11.74 15.70
N ASP A 62 9.75 10.78 15.64
CA ASP A 62 9.74 9.57 16.46
C ASP A 62 10.43 8.34 15.82
N LEU A 63 10.97 8.43 14.59
CA LEU A 63 11.60 7.27 13.92
C LEU A 63 12.86 6.82 14.64
N GLY A 64 13.65 7.78 15.14
CA GLY A 64 14.88 7.48 15.87
C GLY A 64 14.60 6.67 17.14
N ASN A 65 13.59 7.07 17.90
CA ASN A 65 13.14 6.36 19.10
C ASN A 65 12.52 4.99 18.76
N PHE A 66 11.73 4.94 17.69
CA PHE A 66 11.08 3.73 17.21
C PHE A 66 12.07 2.64 16.79
N VAL A 67 13.08 3.01 15.99
CA VAL A 67 14.13 2.10 15.52
C VAL A 67 14.97 1.60 16.70
N HIS A 68 15.31 2.47 17.66
CA HIS A 68 16.04 2.07 18.86
C HIS A 68 15.25 1.07 19.72
N ARG A 69 13.92 1.20 19.82
CA ARG A 69 13.08 0.24 20.57
C ARG A 69 12.93 -1.13 19.88
N LEU A 70 12.98 -1.17 18.55
CA LEU A 70 12.75 -2.40 17.78
C LEU A 70 14.02 -3.22 17.55
N PHE A 71 15.15 -2.55 17.38
CA PHE A 71 16.42 -3.18 17.00
C PHE A 71 17.53 -2.96 18.05
N GLY A 72 17.24 -2.24 19.12
CA GLY A 72 18.13 -2.08 20.29
C GLY A 72 17.92 -3.15 21.34
#